data_AF-A0A822WXH9-F1
#
_entry.id   AF-A0A822WXH9-F1
#
_cell.length_a   1.000
_cell.length_b   1.000
_cell.length_c   1.000
_cell.angle_alpha   90.00
_cell.angle_beta   90.00
_cell.angle_gamma   90.00
#
_symmetry.space_group_name_H-M   'P 1'
#
loop_
_entity.id
_entity.type
_entity.pdbx_description
1 polymer ?
#
loop_
_entity_poly.entity_id
_entity_poly.type
_entity_poly.pdbx_seq_one_letter_code
_entity_poly.pdbx_strand_id
1 'polypeptide(L)'
;MRVLYFVALATLFSGIATTYADEGFTVNLQIYGTIIGESCEVDVNSKEQTVDLGAFDISEFPATGTTTPEKAFTIDLKNCSRAIQGTKIWFSGMPDTNNSDLLALSDTGKGTAGEMATGVGVELLNAGMNPIKINNTESIP
;
A
#
# COMPACT_ATOMS: atom_id res chain seq x y z
N MET A 1 75.22 29.05 -74.95
CA MET A 1 74.50 29.66 -73.80
C MET A 1 73.18 30.18 -74.32
N ARG A 2 72.02 29.59 -74.02
CA ARG A 2 71.43 29.38 -72.70
C ARG A 2 70.72 28.03 -72.57
N VAL A 3 70.95 27.39 -71.42
CA VAL A 3 70.24 26.24 -70.83
C VAL A 3 68.85 26.74 -70.35
N LEU A 4 67.75 25.99 -70.35
CA LEU A 4 67.16 25.18 -69.25
C LEU A 4 65.69 24.89 -69.65
N TYR A 5 65.21 23.63 -69.81
CA TYR A 5 64.69 22.63 -68.85
C TYR A 5 63.35 22.94 -68.14
N PHE A 6 62.53 21.88 -67.98
CA PHE A 6 61.29 21.69 -67.16
C PHE A 6 59.94 21.98 -67.86
N VAL A 7 58.86 21.19 -67.76
CA VAL A 7 58.33 20.35 -66.66
C VAL A 7 57.50 19.18 -67.22
N ALA A 8 57.54 18.02 -66.54
CA ALA A 8 56.71 16.84 -66.78
C ALA A 8 55.43 16.80 -65.90
N LEU A 9 54.34 16.27 -66.48
CA LEU A 9 53.28 15.42 -65.89
C LEU A 9 52.53 15.83 -64.59
N ALA A 10 51.20 15.98 -64.66
CA ALA A 10 50.20 15.24 -63.85
C ALA A 10 48.79 15.86 -63.98
N THR A 11 47.85 15.12 -64.57
CA THR A 11 46.41 15.42 -64.55
C THR A 11 45.83 15.08 -63.17
N LEU A 12 45.42 16.09 -62.41
CA LEU A 12 44.66 15.92 -61.17
C LEU A 12 43.17 15.67 -61.49
N PHE A 13 42.78 14.39 -61.52
CA PHE A 13 41.38 13.99 -61.47
C PHE A 13 40.93 14.06 -60.01
N SER A 14 40.22 15.14 -59.63
CA SER A 14 39.65 15.28 -58.29
C SER A 14 38.50 14.28 -58.15
N GLY A 15 38.71 13.24 -57.34
CA GLY A 15 37.71 12.22 -57.05
C GLY A 15 36.45 12.83 -56.43
N ILE A 16 35.29 12.45 -56.98
CA ILE A 16 33.99 12.74 -56.38
C ILE A 16 33.84 11.76 -55.20
N ALA A 17 33.73 12.28 -53.98
CA ALA A 17 33.40 11.46 -52.82
C ALA A 17 31.93 11.02 -52.95
N THR A 18 31.70 9.77 -53.35
CA THR A 18 30.38 9.15 -53.27
C THR A 18 30.11 8.78 -51.82
N THR A 19 29.25 9.54 -51.15
CA THR A 19 28.69 9.12 -49.85
C THR A 19 27.65 8.04 -50.11
N TYR A 20 27.95 6.80 -49.74
CA TYR A 20 26.94 5.74 -49.69
C TYR A 20 26.11 5.97 -48.42
N ALA A 21 24.83 6.29 -48.57
CA ALA A 21 23.87 6.07 -47.50
C ALA A 21 23.66 4.56 -47.41
N ASP A 22 23.88 3.98 -46.25
CA ASP A 22 23.58 2.57 -45.98
C ASP A 22 22.06 2.41 -45.89
N GLU A 23 21.42 2.24 -47.05
CA GLU A 23 20.02 1.83 -47.15
C GLU A 23 19.91 0.34 -46.84
N GLY A 24 19.84 -0.03 -45.55
CA GLY A 24 19.56 -1.44 -45.27
C GLY A 24 19.86 -1.97 -43.89
N PHE A 25 19.44 -1.28 -42.83
CA PHE A 25 19.30 -1.97 -41.55
C PHE A 25 18.06 -1.53 -40.79
N THR A 26 16.93 -2.17 -41.09
CA THR A 26 15.74 -2.08 -40.23
C THR A 26 16.03 -2.90 -38.97
N VAL A 27 16.53 -2.25 -37.92
CA VAL A 27 16.62 -2.86 -36.58
C VAL A 27 15.19 -2.97 -36.05
N ASN A 28 14.66 -4.19 -35.99
CA ASN A 28 13.43 -4.44 -35.23
C ASN A 28 13.76 -4.37 -33.74
N LEU A 29 13.51 -3.21 -33.13
CA LEU A 29 13.64 -3.03 -31.68
C LEU A 29 12.41 -3.62 -31.00
N GLN A 30 12.59 -4.73 -30.29
CA GLN A 30 11.53 -5.38 -29.52
C GLN A 30 11.74 -5.09 -28.03
N ILE A 31 10.89 -4.23 -27.48
CA ILE A 31 10.87 -3.91 -26.04
C ILE A 31 9.71 -4.67 -25.41
N TYR A 32 10.00 -5.44 -24.38
CA TYR A 32 9.01 -6.13 -23.56
C TYR A 32 9.27 -5.81 -22.08
N GLY A 33 8.20 -5.83 -21.30
CA GLY A 33 8.25 -5.64 -19.87
C GLY A 33 6.89 -5.96 -19.26
N THR A 34 6.89 -6.36 -18.00
CA THR A 34 5.68 -6.57 -17.21
C THR A 34 5.53 -5.40 -16.25
N ILE A 35 4.38 -4.72 -16.30
CA ILE A 35 4.01 -3.73 -15.29
C ILE A 35 3.31 -4.49 -14.16
N ILE A 36 3.93 -4.50 -12.98
CA ILE A 36 3.33 -5.08 -11.77
C ILE A 36 2.53 -3.96 -11.09
N GLY A 37 1.30 -4.25 -10.68
CA GLY A 37 0.46 -3.31 -9.95
C GLY A 37 1.02 -3.00 -8.56
N GLU A 38 0.77 -1.78 -8.07
CA GLU A 38 1.15 -1.38 -6.73
C GLU A 38 0.31 -2.14 -5.70
N SER A 39 0.97 -2.86 -4.80
CA SER A 39 0.30 -3.56 -3.69
C SER A 39 1.11 -3.49 -2.39
N CYS A 40 0.38 -3.66 -1.28
CA CYS A 40 0.90 -4.05 0.02
C CYS A 40 0.23 -5.37 0.40
N GLU A 41 0.91 -6.20 1.17
CA GLU A 41 0.38 -7.44 1.72
C GLU A 41 0.14 -7.28 3.22
N VAL A 42 -1.03 -7.70 3.71
CA VAL A 42 -1.24 -7.81 5.17
C VAL A 42 -0.37 -8.95 5.70
N ASP A 43 0.45 -8.66 6.71
CA ASP A 43 1.31 -9.66 7.33
C ASP A 43 0.48 -10.84 7.84
N VAL A 44 1.03 -12.06 7.78
CA VAL A 44 0.33 -13.27 8.22
C VAL A 44 -0.12 -13.19 9.68
N ASN A 45 0.65 -12.54 10.56
CA ASN A 45 0.28 -12.34 11.96
C ASN A 45 -0.75 -11.22 12.15
N SER A 46 -1.04 -10.46 11.09
CA SER A 46 -2.08 -9.41 11.06
C SER A 46 -3.36 -9.83 10.35
N LYS A 47 -3.39 -11.01 9.72
CA LYS A 47 -4.60 -11.54 9.08
C LYS A 47 -5.65 -11.99 10.08
N GLU A 48 -5.21 -12.66 11.14
CA GLU A 48 -6.07 -13.14 12.22
C GLU A 48 -5.41 -12.82 13.55
N GLN A 49 -6.00 -11.90 14.29
CA GLN A 49 -5.51 -11.47 15.61
C GLN A 49 -6.60 -11.68 16.64
N THR A 50 -6.22 -12.17 17.81
CA THR A 50 -7.07 -12.16 19.00
C THR A 50 -6.53 -11.12 19.96
N VAL A 51 -7.30 -10.07 20.21
CA VAL A 51 -6.96 -9.02 21.17
C VAL A 51 -7.66 -9.33 22.49
N ASP A 52 -6.88 -9.57 23.54
CA ASP A 52 -7.39 -9.70 24.90
C ASP A 52 -7.58 -8.30 25.50
N LEU A 53 -8.84 -7.87 25.63
CA LEU A 53 -9.21 -6.60 26.23
C LEU A 53 -9.02 -6.59 27.75
N GLY A 54 -8.99 -7.76 28.39
CA GLY A 54 -8.95 -7.91 29.84
C GLY A 54 -10.30 -8.30 30.45
N ALA A 55 -10.34 -8.29 31.78
CA ALA A 55 -11.53 -8.58 32.59
C ALA A 55 -11.82 -7.37 33.47
N PHE A 56 -13.09 -6.95 33.50
CA PHE A 56 -13.52 -5.74 34.16
C PHE A 56 -14.70 -6.02 35.09
N ASP A 57 -14.72 -5.36 36.23
CA ASP A 57 -15.84 -5.42 37.16
C ASP A 57 -16.96 -4.45 36.75
N ILE A 58 -18.20 -4.77 37.07
CA ILE A 58 -19.34 -3.90 36.75
C ILE A 58 -19.23 -2.52 37.40
N SER A 59 -18.55 -2.41 38.56
CA SER A 59 -18.30 -1.14 39.23
C SER A 59 -17.40 -0.19 38.42
N GLU A 60 -16.66 -0.70 37.43
CA GLU A 60 -15.88 0.10 36.48
C GLU A 60 -16.76 0.80 35.43
N PHE A 61 -18.05 0.44 35.32
CA PHE A 61 -19.02 1.04 34.41
C PHE A 61 -20.16 1.75 35.16
N PRO A 62 -19.87 2.83 35.93
CA PRO A 62 -20.89 3.50 36.76
C PRO A 62 -21.95 4.25 35.95
N ALA A 63 -21.69 4.55 34.67
CA ALA A 63 -22.60 5.29 33.81
C ALA A 63 -22.37 4.95 32.32
N THR A 64 -23.35 5.27 31.49
CA THR A 64 -23.22 5.19 30.02
C THR A 64 -22.09 6.10 29.54
N GLY A 65 -21.25 5.58 28.65
CA GLY A 65 -20.11 6.30 28.09
C GLY A 65 -18.81 6.16 28.89
N THR A 66 -18.81 5.43 30.02
CA THR A 66 -17.55 5.03 30.66
C THR A 66 -16.79 4.05 29.78
N THR A 67 -15.48 4.24 29.68
CA THR A 67 -14.56 3.38 28.94
C THR A 67 -13.55 2.73 29.88
N THR A 68 -13.01 1.59 29.46
CA THR A 68 -11.90 0.90 30.11
C THR A 68 -10.56 1.44 29.60
N PRO A 69 -9.43 1.12 30.25
CA PRO A 69 -8.12 1.32 29.65
C PRO A 69 -8.02 0.66 28.26
N GLU A 70 -7.31 1.31 27.35
CA GLU A 70 -7.23 0.92 25.96
C GLU A 70 -6.24 -0.23 25.74
N LYS A 71 -6.55 -1.13 24.80
CA LYS A 71 -5.65 -2.19 24.39
C LYS A 71 -5.15 -1.96 22.97
N ALA A 72 -3.84 -1.71 22.86
CA ALA A 72 -3.20 -1.55 21.56
C ALA A 72 -3.11 -2.89 20.80
N PHE A 73 -3.33 -2.81 19.49
CA PHE A 73 -3.03 -3.83 18.50
C PHE A 73 -2.50 -3.14 17.23
N THR A 74 -1.77 -3.88 16.39
CA THR A 74 -1.16 -3.34 15.16
C THR A 74 -1.52 -4.20 13.96
N ILE A 75 -1.77 -3.55 12.82
CA ILE A 75 -1.94 -4.22 11.53
C ILE A 75 -0.70 -3.91 10.70
N ASP A 76 0.15 -4.92 10.53
CA ASP A 76 1.40 -4.77 9.79
C ASP A 76 1.19 -5.05 8.31
N LEU A 77 1.71 -4.14 7.47
CA LEU A 77 1.76 -4.31 6.02
C LEU A 77 3.20 -4.60 5.59
N LYS A 78 3.38 -5.59 4.72
CA LYS A 78 4.66 -6.01 4.15
C LYS A 78 4.64 -5.95 2.63
N ASN A 79 5.82 -6.05 2.02
CA ASN A 79 6.01 -6.08 0.57
C ASN A 79 5.33 -4.90 -0.17
N CYS A 80 5.22 -3.74 0.49
CA CYS A 80 4.65 -2.55 -0.10
C CYS A 80 5.52 -2.03 -1.26
N SER A 81 4.90 -1.87 -2.42
CA SER A 81 5.52 -1.22 -3.58
C SER A 81 5.88 0.23 -3.27
N ARG A 82 7.04 0.71 -3.76
CA ARG A 82 7.58 2.05 -3.42
C ARG A 82 6.68 3.24 -3.78
N ALA A 83 5.71 3.03 -4.67
CA ALA A 83 4.78 4.07 -5.10
C ALA A 83 3.57 4.25 -4.15
N ILE A 84 3.34 3.30 -3.22
CA ILE A 84 2.30 3.44 -2.20
C ILE A 84 2.78 4.43 -1.13
N GLN A 85 2.13 5.59 -1.08
CA GLN A 85 2.40 6.64 -0.08
C GLN A 85 1.52 6.53 1.17
N GLY A 86 0.48 5.70 1.12
CA GLY A 86 -0.44 5.47 2.23
C GLY A 86 -1.51 4.44 1.88
N THR A 87 -2.08 3.82 2.90
CA THR A 87 -3.13 2.82 2.78
C THR A 87 -4.38 3.28 3.51
N LYS A 88 -5.54 2.96 2.94
CA LYS A 88 -6.83 3.18 3.59
C LYS A 88 -7.24 1.92 4.32
N ILE A 89 -7.54 2.04 5.60
CA ILE A 89 -8.07 0.97 6.43
C ILE A 89 -9.45 1.42 6.91
N TRP A 90 -10.37 0.47 6.98
CA TRP A 90 -11.67 0.62 7.63
C TRP A 90 -12.00 -0.68 8.36
N PHE A 91 -12.83 -0.60 9.39
CA PHE A 91 -13.27 -1.76 10.17
C PHE A 91 -14.74 -2.05 9.90
N SER A 92 -15.08 -3.32 9.78
CA SER A 92 -16.46 -3.79 9.61
C SER A 92 -16.78 -4.85 10.66
N GLY A 93 -18.03 -4.88 11.11
CA GLY A 93 -18.50 -5.86 12.07
C GLY A 93 -19.96 -5.68 12.40
N MET A 94 -20.49 -6.54 13.28
CA MET A 94 -21.86 -6.41 13.76
C MET A 94 -21.95 -5.17 14.67
N PRO A 95 -22.81 -4.19 14.36
CA PRO A 95 -22.98 -3.01 15.19
C PRO A 95 -23.72 -3.34 16.48
N ASP A 96 -23.33 -2.68 17.57
CA ASP A 96 -24.12 -2.68 18.80
C ASP A 96 -25.52 -2.09 18.55
N THR A 97 -26.52 -2.66 19.22
CA THR A 97 -27.93 -2.32 18.97
C THR A 97 -28.33 -0.94 19.51
N ASN A 98 -27.60 -0.42 20.51
CA ASN A 98 -27.85 0.87 21.11
C ASN A 98 -26.94 1.97 20.53
N ASN A 99 -25.74 1.62 20.09
CA ASN A 99 -24.81 2.53 19.41
C ASN A 99 -24.12 1.87 18.21
N SER A 100 -24.55 2.21 17.00
CA SER A 100 -24.04 1.59 15.76
C SER A 100 -22.58 1.91 15.42
N ASP A 101 -21.96 2.86 16.12
CA ASP A 101 -20.54 3.16 15.93
C ASP A 101 -19.63 2.13 16.66
N LEU A 102 -20.19 1.35 17.59
CA LEU A 102 -19.48 0.32 18.38
C LEU A 102 -19.72 -1.08 17.82
N LEU A 103 -18.76 -1.99 18.06
CA LEU A 103 -18.93 -3.41 17.81
C LEU A 103 -19.79 -4.07 18.91
N ALA A 104 -20.77 -4.87 18.50
CA ALA A 104 -21.55 -5.71 19.40
C ALA A 104 -20.70 -6.83 19.99
N LEU A 105 -21.05 -7.27 21.21
CA LEU A 105 -20.51 -8.50 21.77
C LEU A 105 -21.14 -9.74 21.12
N SER A 106 -20.41 -10.84 21.13
CA SER A 106 -20.92 -12.16 20.75
C SER A 106 -20.57 -13.22 21.79
N ASP A 107 -21.39 -14.27 21.88
CA ASP A 107 -21.21 -15.42 22.76
C ASP A 107 -20.37 -16.54 22.12
N THR A 108 -19.80 -16.28 20.94
CA THR A 108 -18.97 -17.23 20.17
C THR A 108 -17.49 -17.17 20.53
N GLY A 109 -17.12 -16.33 21.50
CA GLY A 109 -15.74 -16.07 21.91
C GLY A 109 -15.20 -17.06 22.94
N LYS A 110 -14.22 -16.59 23.73
CA LYS A 110 -13.57 -17.36 24.81
C LYS A 110 -14.34 -17.33 26.15
N GLY A 111 -15.51 -16.69 26.20
CA GLY A 111 -16.33 -16.58 27.40
C GLY A 111 -17.21 -17.82 27.66
N THR A 112 -17.98 -17.78 28.74
CA THR A 112 -18.99 -18.81 29.01
C THR A 112 -20.23 -18.58 28.14
N ALA A 113 -20.67 -19.62 27.43
CA ALA A 113 -21.89 -19.55 26.64
C ALA A 113 -23.11 -19.21 27.51
N GLY A 114 -23.91 -18.24 27.08
CA GLY A 114 -25.09 -17.78 27.82
C GLY A 114 -24.83 -16.74 28.92
N GLU A 115 -23.57 -16.37 29.17
CA GLU A 115 -23.18 -15.35 30.18
C GLU A 115 -22.63 -14.07 29.54
N MET A 116 -23.08 -13.74 28.33
CA MET A 116 -22.62 -12.55 27.62
C MET A 116 -23.01 -11.27 28.37
N ALA A 117 -22.05 -10.36 28.55
CA ALA A 117 -22.31 -9.05 29.14
C ALA A 117 -23.32 -8.25 28.31
N THR A 118 -24.05 -7.35 28.97
CA THR A 118 -25.04 -6.47 28.33
C THR A 118 -24.77 -5.02 28.71
N GLY A 119 -25.22 -4.07 27.87
CA GLY A 119 -25.03 -2.64 28.12
C GLY A 119 -23.64 -2.09 27.78
N VAL A 120 -22.80 -2.89 27.13
CA VAL A 120 -21.44 -2.52 26.70
C VAL A 120 -21.21 -2.95 25.24
N GLY A 121 -20.36 -2.20 24.54
CA GLY A 121 -19.87 -2.52 23.20
C GLY A 121 -18.37 -2.25 23.12
N VAL A 122 -17.73 -2.69 22.03
CA VAL A 122 -16.29 -2.49 21.83
C VAL A 122 -16.06 -1.28 20.92
N GLU A 123 -15.31 -0.31 21.42
CA GLU A 123 -14.85 0.86 20.67
C GLU A 123 -13.49 0.58 20.01
N LEU A 124 -13.29 1.10 18.79
CA LEU A 124 -12.00 1.09 18.11
C LEU A 124 -11.46 2.52 18.04
N LEU A 125 -10.17 2.67 18.32
CA LEU A 125 -9.48 3.96 18.29
C LEU A 125 -8.35 3.92 17.28
N ASN A 126 -8.10 5.04 16.60
CA ASN A 126 -6.88 5.21 15.81
C ASN A 126 -5.68 5.51 16.72
N ALA A 127 -4.47 5.54 16.15
CA ALA A 127 -3.25 5.85 16.92
C ALA A 127 -3.27 7.24 17.60
N GLY A 128 -4.12 8.15 17.14
CA GLY A 128 -4.36 9.45 17.75
C GLY A 128 -5.45 9.46 18.82
N MET A 129 -5.93 8.30 19.27
CA MET A 129 -6.99 8.14 20.27
C MET A 129 -8.35 8.71 19.83
N ASN A 130 -8.60 8.77 18.51
CA ASN A 130 -9.90 9.17 17.99
C ASN A 130 -10.75 7.94 17.68
N PRO A 131 -12.05 7.94 18.05
CA PRO A 131 -12.97 6.87 17.71
C PRO A 131 -13.07 6.62 16.20
N ILE A 132 -13.05 5.34 15.85
CA ILE A 132 -13.27 4.84 14.50
C ILE A 132 -14.67 4.21 14.47
N LYS A 133 -15.57 4.79 13.67
CA LYS A 133 -16.88 4.18 13.44
C LYS A 133 -16.72 2.96 12.56
N ILE A 134 -17.36 1.86 12.93
CA ILE A 134 -17.39 0.66 12.09
C ILE A 134 -18.36 0.80 10.92
N ASN A 135 -18.17 -0.03 9.90
CA ASN A 135 -19.01 -0.09 8.70
C ASN A 135 -19.08 1.22 7.90
N ASN A 136 -18.11 2.12 8.10
CA ASN A 136 -17.84 3.20 7.18
C ASN A 136 -16.74 2.77 6.19
N THR A 137 -16.72 3.38 5.01
CA THR A 137 -15.65 3.18 4.01
C THR A 137 -14.71 4.37 3.95
N GLU A 138 -14.83 5.27 4.93
CA GLU A 138 -13.92 6.40 5.09
C GLU A 138 -12.60 5.86 5.65
N SER A 139 -11.49 6.29 5.03
CA SER A 139 -10.17 5.91 5.52
C SER A 139 -9.95 6.46 6.91
N ILE A 140 -9.54 5.60 7.83
CA ILE A 140 -9.01 6.04 9.13
C ILE A 140 -7.82 6.97 8.87
N PRO A 141 -7.84 8.22 9.35
CA PRO A 141 -6.71 9.13 9.23
C PRO A 141 -5.54 8.72 10.14
#